data_AF-A0A957K673-F1
#
_entry.id   AF-A0A957K673-F1
#
_cell.length_a   1.000
_cell.length_b   1.000
_cell.length_c   1.000
_cell.angle_alpha   90.00
_cell.angle_beta   90.00
_cell.angle_gamma   90.00
#
_symmetry.space_group_name_H-M   'P 1'
#
loop_
_entity.id
_entity.type
_entity.pdbx_description
1 polymer ?
#
loop_
_entity_poly.entity_id
_entity_poly.type
_entity_poly.pdbx_seq_one_letter_code
_entity_poly.pdbx_strand_id
1 'polypeptide(L)'
;MTYLLFPGRHLVTTAFQDSYLRRVIQMPLAELGWLDGAEAPALPPIDQIVFAITSANQEHSRYNPIPLHVRAIGVDRFARSLEMTFGLRYRIIGIPHYRRTPRFARYVLQEITEQTEGNLQLTPDNCVVLCCTPAVNQLYQELGFSILPAEAGESPKPATPNDLIKRLAEVGDSWQTDSYLRQNLAAAALDLWQDFPDVPRRVIRLWRDPLLNDAGSLTDERDYAAYA
;
A
#
# COMPACT_ATOMS: atom_id res chain seq x y z
N MET A 1 -19.13 -13.04 0.28
CA MET A 1 -17.69 -12.78 0.53
C MET A 1 -17.42 -11.41 -0.03
N THR A 2 -16.90 -10.51 0.80
CA THR A 2 -16.69 -9.11 0.44
C THR A 2 -15.22 -8.79 0.61
N TYR A 3 -14.61 -8.38 -0.49
CA TYR A 3 -13.19 -8.08 -0.55
C TYR A 3 -12.93 -6.60 -0.31
N LEU A 4 -11.84 -6.31 0.40
CA LEU A 4 -11.21 -5.00 0.42
C LEU A 4 -9.92 -5.07 -0.38
N LEU A 5 -9.89 -4.46 -1.57
CA LEU A 5 -8.67 -4.30 -2.34
C LEU A 5 -7.90 -3.09 -1.79
N PHE A 6 -6.66 -3.32 -1.34
CA PHE A 6 -5.76 -2.27 -0.86
C PHE A 6 -4.52 -2.19 -1.76
N PRO A 7 -4.61 -1.47 -2.90
CA PRO A 7 -3.48 -1.28 -3.79
C PRO A 7 -2.56 -0.17 -3.25
N GLY A 8 -1.27 -0.47 -3.20
CA GLY A 8 -0.28 0.50 -2.75
C GLY A 8 1.12 -0.07 -2.81
N ARG A 9 2.13 0.80 -2.70
CA ARG A 9 3.52 0.32 -2.62
C ARG A 9 3.82 -0.41 -1.32
N HIS A 10 3.03 -0.16 -0.28
CA HIS A 10 3.18 -0.79 1.05
C HIS A 10 4.62 -0.71 1.57
N LEU A 11 5.22 0.49 1.48
CA LEU A 11 6.60 0.74 1.96
C LEU A 11 6.70 0.54 3.47
N VAL A 12 5.71 1.07 4.20
CA VAL A 12 5.51 0.91 5.63
C VAL A 12 4.02 1.01 5.92
N THR A 13 3.58 0.37 7.01
CA THR A 13 2.24 0.58 7.56
C THR A 13 2.27 1.75 8.54
N THR A 14 1.38 2.72 8.35
CA THR A 14 1.24 3.85 9.26
C THR A 14 0.29 3.54 10.41
N ALA A 15 0.44 4.22 11.54
CA ALA A 15 -0.48 4.14 12.67
C ALA A 15 -1.92 4.53 12.26
N PHE A 16 -2.04 5.48 11.33
CA PHE A 16 -3.32 5.81 10.72
C PHE A 16 -3.91 4.62 9.95
N GLN A 17 -3.15 3.97 9.07
CA GLN A 17 -3.65 2.83 8.29
C GLN A 17 -4.09 1.67 9.19
N ASP A 18 -3.36 1.41 10.26
CA ASP A 18 -3.73 0.41 11.27
C ASP A 18 -5.09 0.74 11.92
N SER A 19 -5.20 1.93 12.52
CA SER A 19 -6.44 2.39 13.15
C SER A 19 -7.62 2.49 12.17
N TYR A 20 -7.37 2.97 10.96
CA TYR A 20 -8.38 3.11 9.90
C TYR A 20 -8.94 1.75 9.48
N LEU A 21 -8.06 0.77 9.21
CA LEU A 21 -8.51 -0.58 8.82
C LEU A 21 -9.26 -1.28 9.96
N ARG A 22 -8.79 -1.15 11.20
CA ARG A 22 -9.52 -1.69 12.37
C ARG A 22 -10.94 -1.12 12.46
N ARG A 23 -11.11 0.18 12.22
CA ARG A 23 -12.43 0.83 12.19
C ARG A 23 -13.28 0.30 11.02
N VAL A 24 -12.72 0.26 9.81
CA VAL A 24 -13.43 -0.20 8.61
C VAL A 24 -13.94 -1.64 8.74
N ILE A 25 -13.15 -2.53 9.32
CA ILE A 25 -13.52 -3.95 9.47
C ILE A 25 -14.64 -4.16 10.50
N GLN A 26 -14.73 -3.28 11.52
CA GLN A 26 -15.71 -3.40 12.59
C GLN A 26 -17.06 -2.74 12.28
N MET A 27 -17.07 -1.76 11.37
CA MET A 27 -18.28 -0.99 11.07
C MET A 27 -19.06 -1.59 9.90
N PRO A 28 -20.41 -1.54 9.94
CA PRO A 28 -21.21 -1.80 8.75
C PRO A 28 -20.81 -0.89 7.60
N LEU A 29 -20.78 -1.41 6.37
CA LEU A 29 -20.40 -0.63 5.18
C LEU A 29 -21.27 0.62 4.97
N ALA A 30 -22.54 0.55 5.37
CA ALA A 30 -23.50 1.66 5.34
C ALA A 30 -23.11 2.84 6.22
N GLU A 31 -22.26 2.64 7.23
CA GLU A 31 -21.83 3.67 8.18
C GLU A 31 -20.44 4.26 7.83
N LEU A 32 -19.79 3.76 6.78
CA LEU A 32 -18.49 4.23 6.35
C LEU A 32 -18.61 5.52 5.52
N GLY A 33 -17.60 6.38 5.64
CA GLY A 33 -17.43 7.55 4.77
C GLY A 33 -16.81 7.13 3.44
N TRP A 34 -17.61 7.13 2.38
CA TRP A 34 -17.19 6.83 1.01
C TRP A 34 -16.66 8.08 0.31
N LEU A 35 -15.74 7.89 -0.63
CA LEU A 35 -15.18 8.98 -1.42
C LEU A 35 -16.29 9.78 -2.11
N ASP A 36 -16.17 11.11 -2.09
CA ASP A 36 -17.12 12.06 -2.66
C ASP A 36 -18.57 11.92 -2.12
N GLY A 37 -18.75 11.30 -0.94
CA GLY A 37 -20.06 11.08 -0.35
C GLY A 37 -20.92 10.06 -1.09
N ALA A 38 -20.28 9.17 -1.87
CA ALA A 38 -20.97 8.10 -2.59
C ALA A 38 -21.80 7.21 -1.65
N GLU A 39 -22.87 6.62 -2.19
CA GLU A 39 -23.66 5.65 -1.43
C GLU A 39 -22.84 4.39 -1.12
N ALA A 40 -23.10 3.82 0.06
CA ALA A 40 -22.49 2.57 0.45
C ALA A 40 -22.95 1.43 -0.48
N PRO A 41 -22.04 0.56 -0.92
CA PRO A 41 -22.42 -0.60 -1.71
C PRO A 41 -23.24 -1.58 -0.85
N ALA A 42 -24.24 -2.21 -1.46
CA ALA A 42 -25.09 -3.22 -0.82
C ALA A 42 -24.37 -4.58 -0.69
N LEU A 43 -23.23 -4.59 0.01
CA LEU A 43 -22.38 -5.75 0.23
C LEU A 43 -22.40 -6.19 1.70
N PRO A 44 -22.20 -7.49 1.99
CA PRO A 44 -21.91 -7.96 3.35
C PRO A 44 -20.66 -7.28 3.93
N PRO A 45 -20.44 -7.37 5.26
CA PRO A 45 -19.19 -6.94 5.89
C PRO A 45 -17.95 -7.55 5.23
N ILE A 46 -16.84 -6.81 5.25
CA ILE A 46 -15.56 -7.24 4.69
C ILE A 46 -15.07 -8.48 5.44
N ASP A 47 -14.79 -9.55 4.71
CA ASP A 47 -14.28 -10.82 5.25
C ASP A 47 -12.90 -11.22 4.71
N GLN A 48 -12.40 -10.52 3.69
CA GLN A 48 -11.05 -10.69 3.19
C GLN A 48 -10.41 -9.39 2.69
N ILE A 49 -9.14 -9.15 3.05
CA ILE A 49 -8.33 -8.04 2.49
C ILE A 49 -7.36 -8.59 1.44
N VAL A 50 -7.26 -7.90 0.30
CA VAL A 50 -6.28 -8.18 -0.76
C VAL A 50 -5.28 -7.03 -0.79
N PHE A 51 -4.09 -7.28 -0.25
CA PHE A 51 -2.97 -6.35 -0.31
C PHE A 51 -2.26 -6.49 -1.65
N ALA A 52 -2.55 -5.59 -2.57
CA ALA A 52 -1.88 -5.50 -3.86
C ALA A 52 -0.63 -4.62 -3.73
N ILE A 53 0.53 -5.25 -3.54
CA ILE A 53 1.84 -4.61 -3.38
C ILE A 53 2.36 -4.17 -4.75
N THR A 54 2.14 -2.90 -5.08
CA THR A 54 2.50 -2.33 -6.38
C THR A 54 3.99 -2.04 -6.52
N SER A 55 4.45 -1.99 -7.77
CA SER A 55 5.87 -1.90 -8.11
C SER A 55 6.71 -2.99 -7.44
N ALA A 56 6.18 -4.22 -7.48
CA ALA A 56 6.80 -5.39 -6.86
C ALA A 56 8.17 -5.74 -7.46
N ASN A 57 8.40 -5.43 -8.74
CA ASN A 57 9.63 -5.70 -9.47
C ASN A 57 10.62 -4.52 -9.52
N GLN A 58 10.39 -3.46 -8.72
CA GLN A 58 11.31 -2.34 -8.59
C GLN A 58 11.81 -2.26 -7.16
N GLU A 59 13.14 -2.22 -7.00
CA GLU A 59 13.80 -2.21 -5.70
C GLU A 59 15.04 -1.31 -5.74
N HIS A 60 15.55 -0.93 -4.57
CA HIS A 60 16.81 -0.19 -4.40
C HIS A 60 16.85 1.21 -5.03
N SER A 61 15.69 1.86 -5.18
CA SER A 61 15.58 3.26 -5.62
C SER A 61 14.94 4.14 -4.54
N ARG A 62 15.01 5.47 -4.67
CA ARG A 62 14.24 6.35 -3.75
C ARG A 62 12.74 6.15 -3.92
N TYR A 63 12.29 5.77 -5.11
CA TYR A 63 10.89 5.41 -5.35
C TYR A 63 10.50 4.09 -4.66
N ASN A 64 11.33 3.04 -4.69
CA ASN A 64 11.10 1.77 -4.00
C ASN A 64 12.34 1.33 -3.21
N PRO A 65 12.57 1.90 -2.02
CA PRO A 65 13.80 1.65 -1.28
C PRO A 65 13.80 0.29 -0.56
N ILE A 66 12.62 -0.31 -0.40
CA ILE A 66 12.38 -1.53 0.38
C ILE A 66 12.00 -2.67 -0.58
N PRO A 67 12.75 -3.79 -0.60
CA PRO A 67 12.45 -4.94 -1.44
C PRO A 67 11.06 -5.51 -1.22
N LEU A 68 10.50 -6.16 -2.24
CA LEU A 68 9.19 -6.80 -2.17
C LEU A 68 9.07 -7.77 -1.00
N HIS A 69 10.06 -8.64 -0.80
CA HIS A 69 10.00 -9.65 0.25
C HIS A 69 9.90 -9.02 1.65
N VAL A 70 10.61 -7.92 1.90
CA VAL A 70 10.52 -7.18 3.17
C VAL A 70 9.16 -6.51 3.31
N ARG A 71 8.64 -5.89 2.23
CA ARG A 71 7.31 -5.27 2.23
C ARG A 71 6.22 -6.29 2.50
N ALA A 72 6.30 -7.46 1.88
CA ALA A 72 5.38 -8.58 2.10
C ALA A 72 5.41 -9.06 3.55
N ILE A 73 6.59 -9.21 4.17
CA ILE A 73 6.70 -9.54 5.60
C ILE A 73 6.08 -8.45 6.48
N GLY A 74 6.31 -7.17 6.16
CA GLY A 74 5.71 -6.05 6.89
C GLY A 74 4.17 -6.06 6.84
N VAL A 75 3.63 -6.29 5.63
CA VAL A 75 2.18 -6.43 5.41
C VAL A 75 1.64 -7.66 6.14
N ASP A 76 2.33 -8.80 6.09
CA ASP A 76 1.93 -10.04 6.77
C ASP A 76 1.83 -9.84 8.29
N ARG A 77 2.86 -9.25 8.92
CA ARG A 77 2.84 -8.93 10.36
C ARG A 77 1.65 -8.06 10.75
N PHE A 78 1.37 -7.04 9.95
CA PHE A 78 0.24 -6.16 10.17
C PHE A 78 -1.10 -6.91 9.99
N ALA A 79 -1.28 -7.58 8.85
CA ALA A 79 -2.51 -8.25 8.47
C ALA A 79 -2.85 -9.42 9.40
N ARG A 80 -1.84 -10.18 9.87
CA ARG A 80 -2.01 -11.24 10.87
C ARG A 80 -2.60 -10.72 12.18
N SER A 81 -2.26 -9.49 12.58
CA SER A 81 -2.90 -8.88 13.76
C SER A 81 -4.40 -8.66 13.54
N LEU A 82 -4.81 -8.30 12.32
CA LEU A 82 -6.23 -8.14 11.96
C LEU A 82 -6.94 -9.49 11.88
N GLU A 83 -6.30 -10.50 11.29
CA GLU A 83 -6.80 -11.88 11.25
C GLU A 83 -7.05 -12.43 12.66
N MET A 84 -6.06 -12.34 13.55
CA MET A 84 -6.19 -12.84 14.93
C MET A 84 -7.25 -12.08 15.75
N THR A 85 -7.45 -10.79 15.48
CA THR A 85 -8.40 -9.96 16.24
C THR A 85 -9.83 -10.08 15.72
N PHE A 86 -10.02 -10.17 14.40
CA PHE A 86 -11.33 -10.05 13.74
C PHE A 86 -11.76 -11.29 12.96
N GLY A 87 -10.93 -12.33 12.88
CA GLY A 87 -11.21 -13.54 12.09
C GLY A 87 -11.22 -13.29 10.57
N LEU A 88 -10.59 -12.21 10.12
CA LEU A 88 -10.53 -11.82 8.71
C LEU A 88 -9.41 -12.56 7.97
N ARG A 89 -9.67 -12.98 6.73
CA ARG A 89 -8.64 -13.54 5.84
C ARG A 89 -7.87 -12.42 5.13
N TYR A 90 -6.63 -12.70 4.72
CA TYR A 90 -5.91 -11.78 3.84
C TYR A 90 -5.12 -12.51 2.77
N ARG A 91 -4.81 -11.79 1.68
CA ARG A 91 -3.87 -12.21 0.65
C ARG A 91 -2.91 -11.08 0.32
N ILE A 92 -1.67 -11.43 0.02
CA ILE A 92 -0.61 -10.52 -0.39
C ILE A 92 -0.21 -10.89 -1.82
N ILE A 93 -0.33 -9.94 -2.75
CA ILE A 93 -0.09 -10.16 -4.18
C ILE A 93 0.87 -9.07 -4.67
N GLY A 94 1.98 -9.46 -5.29
CA GLY A 94 2.93 -8.54 -5.88
C GLY A 94 2.46 -8.09 -7.26
N ILE A 95 2.24 -6.80 -7.45
CA ILE A 95 1.85 -6.23 -8.75
C ILE A 95 3.09 -5.57 -9.39
N PRO A 96 3.49 -5.96 -10.61
CA PRO A 96 4.64 -5.35 -11.27
C PRO A 96 4.44 -3.85 -11.49
N HIS A 97 5.54 -3.14 -11.71
CA HIS A 97 5.50 -1.73 -11.99
C HIS A 97 4.97 -1.48 -13.40
N TYR A 98 3.96 -0.62 -13.47
CA TYR A 98 3.41 -0.11 -14.70
C TYR A 98 3.70 1.38 -14.81
N ARG A 99 4.16 1.83 -16.00
CA ARG A 99 4.18 3.26 -16.32
C ARG A 99 2.76 3.81 -16.18
N ARG A 100 2.63 5.12 -15.92
CA ARG A 100 1.32 5.77 -15.81
C ARG A 100 0.46 5.44 -17.03
N THR A 101 -0.70 4.82 -16.80
CA THR A 101 -1.63 4.39 -17.85
C THR A 101 -3.08 4.51 -17.35
N PRO A 102 -4.04 4.87 -18.21
CA PRO A 102 -5.47 4.80 -17.85
C PRO A 102 -5.95 3.36 -17.60
N ARG A 103 -5.16 2.35 -17.96
CA ARG A 103 -5.48 0.93 -17.74
C ARG A 103 -4.97 0.37 -16.42
N PHE A 104 -4.35 1.19 -15.57
CA PHE A 104 -3.66 0.72 -14.37
C PHE A 104 -4.56 -0.15 -13.47
N ALA A 105 -5.77 0.31 -13.13
CA ALA A 105 -6.70 -0.45 -12.29
C ALA A 105 -7.06 -1.81 -12.92
N ARG A 106 -7.29 -1.86 -14.24
CA ARG A 106 -7.54 -3.12 -14.96
C ARG A 106 -6.35 -4.08 -14.89
N TYR A 107 -5.13 -3.56 -15.04
CA TYR A 107 -3.93 -4.40 -14.94
C TYR A 107 -3.73 -4.95 -13.53
N VAL A 108 -3.99 -4.16 -12.48
CA VAL A 108 -3.94 -4.66 -11.09
C VAL A 108 -4.94 -5.81 -10.90
N LEU A 109 -6.18 -5.65 -11.36
CA LEU A 109 -7.22 -6.68 -11.24
C LEU A 109 -6.84 -7.94 -12.03
N GLN A 110 -6.32 -7.77 -13.25
CA GLN A 110 -5.86 -8.89 -14.08
C GLN A 110 -4.70 -9.64 -13.42
N GLU A 111 -3.70 -8.93 -12.90
CA GLU A 111 -2.57 -9.53 -12.17
C GLU A 111 -3.04 -10.37 -10.97
N ILE A 112 -4.02 -9.86 -10.21
CA ILE A 112 -4.62 -10.60 -9.09
C ILE A 112 -5.29 -11.88 -9.59
N THR A 113 -6.05 -11.81 -10.68
CA THR A 113 -6.72 -12.98 -11.26
C THR A 113 -5.72 -14.01 -11.78
N GLU A 114 -4.73 -13.59 -12.56
CA GLU A 114 -3.73 -14.51 -13.14
C GLU A 114 -2.85 -15.16 -12.06
N GLN A 115 -2.35 -14.39 -11.08
CA GLN A 115 -1.51 -14.92 -9.99
C GLN A 115 -2.28 -15.82 -9.02
N THR A 116 -3.61 -15.81 -9.07
CA THR A 116 -4.46 -16.71 -8.29
C THR A 116 -5.06 -17.84 -9.12
N GLU A 117 -4.58 -18.04 -10.36
CA GLU A 117 -5.09 -19.06 -11.29
C GLU A 117 -6.60 -18.94 -11.52
N GLY A 118 -7.12 -17.71 -11.56
CA GLY A 118 -8.54 -17.43 -11.73
C GLY A 118 -9.39 -17.57 -10.47
N ASN A 119 -8.83 -18.02 -9.34
CA ASN A 119 -9.57 -18.26 -8.09
C ASN A 119 -10.00 -16.96 -7.39
N LEU A 120 -9.40 -15.82 -7.72
CA LEU A 120 -9.77 -14.52 -7.18
C LEU A 120 -10.08 -13.53 -8.31
N GLN A 121 -11.36 -13.22 -8.46
CA GLN A 121 -11.87 -12.22 -9.40
C GLN A 121 -12.56 -11.11 -8.61
N LEU A 122 -11.95 -9.93 -8.63
CA LEU A 122 -12.44 -8.75 -7.92
C LEU A 122 -13.29 -7.91 -8.88
N THR A 123 -14.54 -7.67 -8.50
CA THR A 123 -15.52 -6.88 -9.25
C THR A 123 -16.21 -5.89 -8.31
N PRO A 124 -16.86 -4.84 -8.82
CA PRO A 124 -17.67 -3.94 -7.99
C PRO A 124 -18.72 -4.66 -7.13
N ASP A 125 -19.28 -5.76 -7.64
CA ASP A 125 -20.30 -6.57 -6.97
C ASP A 125 -19.78 -7.41 -5.79
N ASN A 126 -18.47 -7.47 -5.59
CA ASN A 126 -17.88 -8.24 -4.48
C ASN A 126 -16.74 -7.53 -3.76
N CYS A 127 -16.31 -6.36 -4.22
CA CYS A 127 -15.09 -5.74 -3.76
C CYS A 127 -15.23 -4.22 -3.67
N VAL A 128 -14.67 -3.67 -2.61
CA VAL A 128 -14.47 -2.23 -2.41
C VAL A 128 -12.98 -1.93 -2.40
N VAL A 129 -12.60 -0.69 -2.72
CA VAL A 129 -11.19 -0.31 -2.87
C VAL A 129 -10.81 0.71 -1.80
N LEU A 130 -9.72 0.45 -1.08
CA LEU A 130 -9.11 1.43 -0.16
C LEU A 130 -7.95 2.11 -0.88
N CYS A 131 -8.10 3.39 -1.22
CA CYS A 131 -7.05 4.14 -1.89
C CYS A 131 -7.14 5.65 -1.60
N CYS A 132 -6.00 6.26 -1.28
CA CYS A 132 -5.87 7.68 -0.97
C CYS A 132 -5.27 8.51 -2.13
N THR A 133 -5.01 7.90 -3.29
CA THR A 133 -4.40 8.60 -4.43
C THR A 133 -5.49 9.01 -5.43
N PRO A 134 -5.80 10.31 -5.60
CA PRO A 134 -6.95 10.75 -6.40
C PRO A 134 -6.95 10.21 -7.83
N ALA A 135 -5.79 10.23 -8.50
CA ALA A 135 -5.66 9.72 -9.86
C ALA A 135 -5.88 8.21 -9.98
N VAL A 136 -5.67 7.43 -8.90
CA VAL A 136 -5.94 5.98 -8.88
C VAL A 136 -7.40 5.72 -8.52
N ASN A 137 -7.97 6.52 -7.61
CA ASN A 137 -9.39 6.46 -7.25
C ASN A 137 -10.28 6.60 -8.48
N GLN A 138 -10.00 7.59 -9.33
CA GLN A 138 -10.71 7.81 -10.59
C GLN A 138 -10.71 6.56 -11.48
N LEU A 139 -9.58 5.86 -11.60
CA LEU A 139 -9.49 4.66 -12.44
C LEU A 139 -10.33 3.49 -11.91
N TYR A 140 -10.51 3.38 -10.59
CA TYR A 140 -11.39 2.36 -10.01
C TYR A 140 -12.86 2.79 -10.04
N GLN A 141 -13.16 4.07 -9.88
CA GLN A 141 -14.51 4.63 -10.05
C GLN A 141 -15.02 4.44 -11.48
N GLU A 142 -14.17 4.64 -12.50
CA GLU A 142 -14.48 4.37 -13.91
C GLU A 142 -14.83 2.89 -14.17
N LEU A 143 -14.37 1.97 -13.31
CA LEU A 143 -14.70 0.55 -13.35
C LEU A 143 -15.91 0.20 -12.46
N GLY A 144 -16.51 1.17 -11.77
CA GLY A 144 -17.69 1.00 -10.93
C GLY A 144 -17.42 0.66 -9.46
N PHE A 145 -16.16 0.64 -9.00
CA PHE A 145 -15.86 0.29 -7.61
C PHE A 145 -16.17 1.44 -6.64
N SER A 146 -16.72 1.09 -5.48
CA SER A 146 -16.83 2.01 -4.34
C SER A 146 -15.48 2.19 -3.65
N ILE A 147 -15.12 3.44 -3.33
CA ILE A 147 -13.80 3.79 -2.80
C ILE A 147 -13.90 4.24 -1.34
N LEU A 148 -13.13 3.59 -0.48
CA LEU A 148 -12.80 4.08 0.85
C LEU A 148 -11.58 5.02 0.74
N PRO A 149 -11.70 6.30 1.14
CA PRO A 149 -10.73 7.34 0.81
C PRO A 149 -9.44 7.29 1.64
N ALA A 150 -9.42 6.53 2.74
CA ALA A 150 -8.30 6.45 3.68
C ALA A 150 -7.76 7.84 4.07
N GLU A 151 -6.46 8.11 3.93
CA GLU A 151 -5.85 9.39 4.31
C GLU A 151 -6.45 10.59 3.55
N ALA A 152 -7.05 10.37 2.37
CA ALA A 152 -7.64 11.45 1.58
C ALA A 152 -8.98 11.96 2.13
N GLY A 153 -9.65 11.18 2.99
CA GLY A 153 -10.94 11.53 3.58
C GLY A 153 -10.85 12.23 4.94
N GLU A 154 -9.63 12.50 5.43
CA GLU A 154 -9.39 12.95 6.80
C GLU A 154 -8.83 14.38 6.83
N SER A 155 -9.24 15.16 7.83
CA SER A 155 -8.78 16.53 8.06
C SER A 155 -8.47 16.74 9.55
N PRO A 156 -7.21 17.03 9.93
CA PRO A 156 -6.04 17.20 9.07
C PRO A 156 -5.59 15.88 8.41
N LYS A 157 -4.89 15.99 7.27
CA LYS A 157 -4.40 14.83 6.52
C LYS A 157 -3.36 14.05 7.35
N PRO A 158 -3.56 12.74 7.59
CA PRO A 158 -2.59 11.90 8.30
C PRO A 158 -1.28 11.71 7.51
N ALA A 159 -0.22 11.30 8.20
CA ALA A 159 1.05 10.95 7.57
C ALA A 159 0.89 9.76 6.61
N THR A 160 1.36 9.91 5.37
CA THR A 160 1.38 8.81 4.40
C THR A 160 2.65 7.96 4.56
N PRO A 161 2.69 6.72 4.03
CA PRO A 161 3.92 5.94 4.01
C PRO A 161 5.11 6.68 3.38
N ASN A 162 4.86 7.52 2.38
CA ASN A 162 5.92 8.31 1.73
C ASN A 162 6.47 9.40 2.64
N ASP A 163 5.62 10.03 3.44
CA ASP A 163 6.05 11.06 4.40
C ASP A 163 6.94 10.45 5.47
N LEU A 164 6.62 9.23 5.93
CA LEU A 164 7.45 8.51 6.91
C LEU A 164 8.79 8.05 6.33
N ILE A 165 8.82 7.57 5.08
CA ILE A 165 10.07 7.21 4.40
C ILE A 165 10.96 8.45 4.18
N LYS A 166 10.38 9.58 3.79
CA LYS A 166 11.11 10.86 3.67
C LYS A 166 11.63 11.33 5.02
N ARG A 167 10.79 11.30 6.07
CA ARG A 167 11.20 11.67 7.42
C ARG A 167 12.35 10.81 7.91
N LEU A 168 12.28 9.50 7.69
CA LEU A 168 13.36 8.56 8.01
C LEU A 168 14.68 8.96 7.34
N ALA A 169 14.64 9.32 6.05
CA ALA A 169 15.82 9.79 5.34
C ALA A 169 16.37 11.11 5.92
N GLU A 170 15.50 12.05 6.29
CA GLU A 170 15.87 13.36 6.86
C GLU A 170 16.55 13.24 8.23
N VAL A 171 15.98 12.44 9.14
CA VAL A 171 16.51 12.30 10.51
C VAL A 171 17.71 11.34 10.58
N GLY A 172 17.90 10.51 9.54
CA GLY A 172 19.05 9.65 9.41
C GLY A 172 19.22 8.68 10.59
N ASP A 173 20.45 8.56 11.08
CA ASP A 173 20.83 7.59 12.12
C ASP A 173 20.11 7.81 13.47
N SER A 174 19.48 8.98 13.67
CA SER A 174 18.69 9.31 14.86
C SER A 174 17.21 8.87 14.80
N TRP A 175 16.80 8.19 13.72
CA TRP A 175 15.40 7.81 13.47
C TRP A 175 14.74 7.07 14.64
N GLN A 176 15.50 6.26 15.37
CA GLN A 176 14.98 5.47 16.49
C GLN A 176 14.44 6.35 17.61
N THR A 177 14.91 7.58 17.74
CA THR A 177 14.50 8.55 18.77
C THR A 177 13.57 9.63 18.23
N ASP A 178 13.28 9.64 16.92
CA ASP A 178 12.41 10.64 16.31
C ASP A 178 10.95 10.44 16.77
N SER A 179 10.40 11.47 17.41
CA SER A 179 9.04 11.42 17.98
C SER A 179 7.98 11.30 16.89
N TYR A 180 8.17 11.94 15.73
CA TYR A 180 7.23 11.90 14.63
C TYR A 180 7.11 10.49 14.03
N LEU A 181 8.24 9.83 13.75
CA LEU A 181 8.24 8.43 13.29
C LEU A 181 7.60 7.49 14.33
N ARG A 182 7.96 7.63 15.61
CA ARG A 182 7.39 6.78 16.68
C ARG A 182 5.88 6.92 16.82
N GLN A 183 5.34 8.12 16.62
CA GLN A 183 3.90 8.38 16.70
C GLN A 183 3.12 7.92 15.47
N ASN A 184 3.75 7.93 14.29
CA ASN A 184 3.04 7.71 13.02
C ASN A 184 3.34 6.36 12.35
N LEU A 185 4.35 5.60 12.79
CA LEU A 185 4.54 4.21 12.37
C LEU A 185 3.66 3.27 13.17
N ALA A 186 3.06 2.29 12.51
CA ALA A 186 2.39 1.20 13.21
C ALA A 186 3.41 0.33 13.97
N ALA A 187 2.97 -0.33 15.04
CA ALA A 187 3.82 -1.23 15.83
C ALA A 187 4.48 -2.30 14.94
N ALA A 188 3.71 -2.91 14.02
CA ALA A 188 4.23 -3.91 13.08
C ALA A 188 5.38 -3.40 12.19
N ALA A 189 5.36 -2.10 11.81
CA ALA A 189 6.43 -1.49 11.03
C ALA A 189 7.69 -1.24 11.87
N LEU A 190 7.52 -0.82 13.12
CA LEU A 190 8.63 -0.65 14.07
C LEU A 190 9.29 -1.99 14.39
N ASP A 191 8.51 -3.04 14.64
CA ASP A 191 9.01 -4.39 14.91
C ASP A 191 9.76 -4.95 13.70
N LEU A 192 9.23 -4.73 12.48
CA LEU A 192 9.94 -5.10 11.26
C LEU A 192 11.31 -4.44 11.17
N TRP A 193 11.44 -3.16 11.46
CA TRP A 193 12.73 -2.45 11.38
C TRP A 193 13.71 -2.83 12.50
N GLN A 194 13.22 -3.37 13.62
CA GLN A 194 14.09 -3.95 14.65
C GLN A 194 14.72 -5.26 14.16
N ASP A 195 13.93 -6.13 13.52
CA ASP A 195 14.41 -7.42 12.98
C ASP A 195 15.23 -7.25 11.69
N PHE A 196 14.90 -6.23 10.88
CA PHE A 196 15.55 -5.91 9.62
C PHE A 196 16.18 -4.50 9.69
N PRO A 197 17.23 -4.29 10.52
CA PRO A 197 17.82 -2.97 10.72
C PRO A 197 18.57 -2.45 9.49
N ASP A 198 18.83 -3.29 8.49
CA ASP A 198 19.36 -2.89 7.19
C ASP A 198 18.34 -2.10 6.35
N VAL A 199 17.04 -2.25 6.61
CA VAL A 199 15.96 -1.53 5.92
C VAL A 199 16.07 -0.02 6.14
N PRO A 200 16.01 0.50 7.38
CA PRO A 200 16.15 1.94 7.61
C PRO A 200 17.53 2.46 7.16
N ARG A 201 18.62 1.69 7.39
CA ARG A 201 19.96 2.06 6.91
C ARG A 201 20.00 2.23 5.39
N ARG A 202 19.33 1.34 4.66
CA ARG A 202 19.25 1.40 3.19
C ARG A 202 18.48 2.62 2.72
N VAL A 203 17.32 2.90 3.30
CA VAL A 203 16.54 4.12 2.97
C VAL A 203 17.41 5.36 3.16
N ILE A 204 18.06 5.50 4.31
CA ILE A 204 18.95 6.64 4.62
C ILE A 204 20.09 6.73 3.59
N ARG A 205 20.74 5.61 3.28
CA ARG A 205 21.82 5.56 2.28
C ARG A 205 21.35 6.00 0.89
N LEU A 206 20.19 5.51 0.43
CA LEU A 206 19.64 5.85 -0.90
C LEU A 206 19.32 7.35 -1.05
N TRP A 207 18.98 8.03 0.04
CA TRP A 207 18.73 9.48 0.04
C TRP A 207 20.02 10.31 0.17
N ARG A 208 21.04 9.80 0.87
CA ARG A 208 22.35 10.45 0.97
C ARG A 208 23.18 10.32 -0.31
N ASP A 209 22.89 9.32 -1.14
CA ASP A 209 23.60 9.11 -2.42
C ASP A 209 23.18 10.17 -3.46
N PRO A 210 24.09 11.07 -3.88
CA PRO A 210 23.77 12.14 -4.84
C PRO A 210 23.57 11.60 -6.26
N LEU A 211 24.00 10.37 -6.56
CA LEU A 211 23.91 9.76 -7.89
C LEU A 211 22.60 9.00 -8.13
N LEU A 212 21.83 8.72 -7.07
CA LEU A 212 20.58 7.97 -7.18
C LEU A 212 19.40 8.93 -7.31
N ASN A 213 18.70 8.86 -8.44
CA ASN A 213 17.41 9.52 -8.65
C ASN A 213 16.24 8.63 -8.18
N ASP A 214 15.00 9.12 -8.32
CA ASP A 214 13.80 8.36 -7.91
C ASP A 214 13.70 6.99 -8.60
N ALA A 215 14.17 6.85 -9.84
CA ALA A 215 14.14 5.59 -10.57
C ALA A 215 15.26 4.60 -10.20
N GLY A 216 16.29 5.02 -9.45
CA GLY A 216 17.44 4.18 -9.13
C GLY A 216 18.30 3.82 -10.35
N SER A 217 18.14 4.53 -11.47
CA SER A 217 18.93 4.33 -12.67
C SER A 217 20.11 5.32 -12.72
N LEU A 218 21.29 4.82 -13.06
CA LEU A 218 22.49 5.62 -13.35
C LEU A 218 22.45 6.27 -14.75
N THR A 219 21.47 5.91 -15.60
CA THR A 219 21.35 6.42 -16.97
C THR A 219 19.88 6.53 -17.39
N ASP A 220 19.47 7.70 -17.86
CA ASP A 220 18.10 7.95 -18.36
C ASP A 220 17.80 7.26 -19.72
N GLU A 221 18.82 6.71 -20.41
CA GLU A 221 18.74 6.35 -21.84
C GLU A 221 18.82 4.85 -22.20
N ARG A 222 18.79 3.91 -21.24
CA ARG A 222 18.88 2.48 -21.59
C ARG A 222 17.51 1.81 -21.59
N ASP A 223 16.95 1.67 -22.79
CA ASP A 223 15.77 0.86 -23.06
C ASP A 223 16.15 -0.63 -23.18
N TYR A 224 15.90 -1.41 -22.12
CA TYR A 224 16.13 -2.85 -22.13
C TYR A 224 15.09 -3.62 -22.97
N ALA A 225 14.03 -2.97 -23.46
CA ALA A 225 13.11 -3.56 -24.43
C ALA A 225 13.76 -3.75 -25.82
N ALA A 226 14.93 -3.16 -26.07
CA ALA A 226 15.69 -3.35 -27.31
C ALA A 226 16.38 -4.72 -27.41
N TYR A 227 16.34 -5.54 -26.35
CA TYR A 227 16.96 -6.87 -26.30
C TYR A 227 15.93 -8.02 -26.21
N ALA A 228 14.64 -7.74 -26.35
CA ALA A 228 13.56 -8.72 -26.36
C ALA A 228 13.09 -9.02 -27.78
#